data_AF-A0A9W6NSQ0-F1
#
_entry.id   AF-A0A9W6NSQ0-F1
#
_cell.length_a   1.000
_cell.length_b   1.000
_cell.length_c   1.000
_cell.angle_alpha   90.00
_cell.angle_beta   90.00
_cell.angle_gamma   90.00
#
_symmetry.space_group_name_H-M   'P 1'
#
loop_
_entity.id
_entity.type
_entity.pdbx_description
1 polymer ?
#
loop_
_entity_poly.entity_id
_entity_poly.type
_entity_poly.pdbx_seq_one_letter_code
_entity_poly.pdbx_strand_id
1 'polypeptide(L)'
;MMRTLRAVVTGALLMFGAVGSGGAASGAGVAATAARLDALYVSIHGHADELRAAERLSYERVEGGTAACMHAHGRTAYRPVPYDGWYRDFTDADLGYGNGYGSVLDSLGGPGRRYLRNEAAQARLLPDERDLAPQDVDVYNACTAPYGHRPYWDFDGPTMSLDDLLTPVEADPVVQQAAAPYSACMHDRFGYTIGERPDDLLYPKSSMDAKFAADAECRRPAYTAAMLALAPRITPWEQRHRAELSAVRQQWRQLVADAARLPR
;
A
#
# COMPACT_ATOMS: atom_id res chain seq x y z
N MET A 1 65.25 63.13 10.58
CA MET A 1 63.96 63.53 9.99
C MET A 1 63.80 62.76 8.69
N MET A 2 62.81 61.95 8.37
CA MET A 2 61.59 61.43 9.00
C MET A 2 61.48 59.98 8.50
N ARG A 3 61.20 59.03 9.41
CA ARG A 3 60.91 57.63 9.09
C ARG A 3 59.42 57.50 8.82
N THR A 4 59.04 56.86 7.71
CA THR A 4 57.64 56.51 7.44
C THR A 4 57.49 54.99 7.52
N LEU A 5 56.95 54.51 8.64
CA LEU A 5 56.45 53.14 8.79
C LEU A 5 55.18 52.98 7.96
N ARG A 6 55.11 51.96 7.10
CA ARG A 6 53.82 51.40 6.65
C ARG A 6 53.60 50.08 7.38
N ALA A 7 52.57 50.09 8.23
CA ALA A 7 52.13 48.95 9.00
C ALA A 7 51.47 47.91 8.09
N VAL A 8 51.84 46.66 8.34
CA VAL A 8 51.20 45.44 7.87
C VAL A 8 49.87 45.29 8.62
N VAL A 9 48.75 45.23 7.91
CA VAL A 9 47.46 44.78 8.47
C VAL A 9 47.08 43.49 7.78
N THR A 10 47.43 42.39 8.43
CA THR A 10 47.01 41.03 8.10
C THR A 10 45.55 40.87 8.55
N GLY A 11 44.60 41.03 7.63
CA GLY A 11 43.19 40.73 7.86
C GLY A 11 42.89 39.25 7.67
N ALA A 12 43.08 38.44 8.71
CA ALA A 12 42.59 37.07 8.74
C ALA A 12 41.08 37.09 9.11
N LEU A 13 40.22 37.06 8.09
CA LEU A 13 38.79 36.81 8.27
C LEU A 13 38.59 35.31 8.56
N LEU A 14 38.48 34.99 9.85
CA LEU A 14 37.96 33.73 10.36
C LEU A 14 36.47 33.63 9.98
N MET A 15 36.19 33.06 8.82
CA MET A 15 34.88 32.49 8.50
C MET A 15 34.73 31.21 9.33
N PHE A 16 34.27 31.35 10.58
CA PHE A 16 33.71 30.23 11.32
C PHE A 16 32.45 29.79 10.59
N GLY A 17 32.60 28.76 9.75
CA GLY A 17 31.48 28.01 9.21
C GLY A 17 30.63 27.53 10.38
N ALA A 18 29.40 28.02 10.44
CA ALA A 18 28.36 27.36 11.20
C ALA A 18 28.19 25.97 10.60
N VAL A 19 28.89 24.99 11.18
CA VAL A 19 28.53 23.59 11.06
C VAL A 19 27.16 23.51 11.72
N GLY A 20 26.11 23.67 10.91
CA GLY A 20 24.77 23.31 11.30
C GLY A 20 24.86 21.89 11.81
N SER A 21 24.64 21.72 13.11
CA SER A 21 24.44 20.45 13.76
C SER A 21 23.29 19.76 13.04
N GLY A 22 23.63 19.00 11.99
CA GLY A 22 22.78 18.01 11.38
C GLY A 22 22.48 17.01 12.47
N GLY A 23 21.42 17.28 13.23
CA GLY A 23 20.90 16.34 14.21
C GLY A 23 20.74 15.03 13.47
N ALA A 24 21.53 14.03 13.85
CA ALA A 24 21.41 12.69 13.33
C ALA A 24 19.93 12.36 13.40
N ALA A 25 19.30 12.24 12.23
CA ALA A 25 17.88 11.96 12.18
C ALA A 25 17.69 10.60 12.88
N SER A 26 17.16 10.65 14.11
CA SER A 26 17.13 9.47 14.96
C SER A 26 16.24 8.41 14.30
N GLY A 27 16.59 7.13 14.42
CA GLY A 27 15.76 6.05 13.90
C GLY A 27 14.30 6.08 14.40
N ALA A 28 14.04 6.74 15.53
CA ALA A 28 12.71 7.02 16.04
C ALA A 28 11.87 7.92 15.10
N GLY A 29 12.50 8.88 14.42
CA GLY A 29 11.83 9.75 13.46
C GLY A 29 11.37 9.01 12.19
N VAL A 30 12.18 8.08 11.70
CA VAL A 30 11.84 7.24 10.53
C VAL A 30 10.64 6.35 10.85
N ALA A 31 10.68 5.65 11.98
CA ALA A 31 9.59 4.77 12.40
C ALA A 31 8.28 5.54 12.66
N ALA A 32 8.36 6.74 13.25
CA ALA A 32 7.20 7.58 13.48
C ALA A 32 6.57 8.09 12.17
N THR A 33 7.38 8.51 11.20
CA THR A 33 6.86 8.92 9.88
C THR A 33 6.22 7.76 9.13
N ALA A 34 6.85 6.58 9.17
CA ALA A 34 6.30 5.37 8.57
C ALA A 34 4.93 5.00 9.15
N ALA A 35 4.84 4.94 10.48
CA ALA A 35 3.58 4.65 11.17
C ALA A 35 2.49 5.69 10.84
N ARG A 36 2.86 6.96 10.64
CA ARG A 36 1.93 8.01 10.25
C ARG A 36 1.47 7.86 8.80
N LEU A 37 2.35 7.49 7.87
CA LEU A 37 1.98 7.19 6.49
C LEU A 37 1.01 5.99 6.44
N ASP A 38 1.30 4.92 7.18
CA ASP A 38 0.43 3.75 7.25
C ASP A 38 -0.94 4.10 7.85
N ALA A 39 -0.97 4.87 8.96
CA ALA A 39 -2.22 5.34 9.55
C ALA A 39 -3.03 6.22 8.59
N LEU A 40 -2.36 7.10 7.83
CA LEU A 40 -3.01 7.93 6.83
C LEU A 40 -3.59 7.07 5.71
N TYR A 41 -2.82 6.11 5.17
CA TYR A 41 -3.28 5.19 4.16
C TYR A 41 -4.49 4.38 4.63
N VAL A 42 -4.44 3.80 5.84
CA VAL A 42 -5.56 3.06 6.43
C VAL A 42 -6.78 3.97 6.63
N SER A 43 -6.59 5.23 7.04
CA SER A 43 -7.71 6.16 7.19
C SER A 43 -8.43 6.43 5.86
N ILE A 44 -7.68 6.46 4.74
CA ILE A 44 -8.19 6.68 3.39
C ILE A 44 -8.84 5.41 2.84
N HIS A 45 -8.12 4.29 2.89
CA HIS A 45 -8.50 3.04 2.23
C HIS A 45 -9.28 2.06 3.10
N GLY A 46 -9.54 2.41 4.36
CA GLY A 46 -10.35 1.65 5.29
C GLY A 46 -9.55 0.77 6.25
N HIS A 47 -10.08 0.63 7.46
CA HIS A 47 -9.62 -0.36 8.44
C HIS A 47 -10.08 -1.77 8.06
N ALA A 48 -9.47 -2.80 8.65
CA ALA A 48 -9.78 -4.20 8.34
C ALA A 48 -11.28 -4.51 8.47
N ASP A 49 -11.96 -3.98 9.49
CA ASP A 49 -13.40 -4.19 9.68
C ASP A 49 -14.25 -3.42 8.65
N GLU A 50 -13.80 -2.25 8.22
CA GLU A 50 -14.46 -1.47 7.16
C GLU A 50 -14.34 -2.17 5.80
N LEU A 51 -13.16 -2.71 5.51
CA LEU A 51 -12.88 -3.50 4.31
C LEU A 51 -13.74 -4.78 4.28
N ARG A 52 -13.86 -5.51 5.40
CA ARG A 52 -14.75 -6.68 5.50
C ARG A 52 -16.22 -6.31 5.30
N ALA A 53 -16.66 -5.19 5.87
CA ALA A 53 -18.03 -4.72 5.70
C ALA A 53 -18.34 -4.36 4.23
N ALA A 54 -17.43 -3.63 3.57
CA ALA A 54 -17.57 -3.27 2.16
C ALA A 54 -17.49 -4.50 1.24
N GLU A 55 -16.60 -5.45 1.54
CA GLU A 55 -16.54 -6.73 0.85
C GLU A 55 -17.86 -7.49 0.97
N ARG A 56 -18.45 -7.56 2.17
CA ARG A 56 -19.73 -8.25 2.36
C ARG A 56 -20.87 -7.59 1.58
N LEU A 57 -20.91 -6.26 1.54
CA LEU A 57 -21.87 -5.53 0.68
C LEU A 57 -21.66 -5.85 -0.80
N SER A 58 -20.41 -5.89 -1.24
CA SER A 58 -20.07 -6.25 -2.62
C SER A 58 -20.51 -7.68 -2.94
N TYR A 59 -20.30 -8.63 -2.03
CA TYR A 59 -20.77 -10.01 -2.16
C TYR A 59 -22.29 -10.08 -2.35
N GLU A 60 -23.08 -9.46 -1.48
CA GLU A 60 -24.55 -9.50 -1.62
C GLU A 60 -25.02 -8.84 -2.92
N ARG A 61 -24.36 -7.74 -3.32
CA ARG A 61 -24.66 -7.06 -4.58
C ARG A 61 -24.35 -7.92 -5.79
N VAL A 62 -23.17 -8.53 -5.83
CA VAL A 62 -22.67 -9.29 -6.99
C VAL A 62 -23.24 -10.70 -6.98
N GLU A 63 -22.92 -11.52 -5.98
CA GLU A 63 -23.38 -12.90 -5.91
C GLU A 63 -24.88 -13.02 -5.67
N GLY A 64 -25.42 -12.22 -4.74
CA GLY A 64 -26.86 -12.19 -4.47
C GLY A 64 -27.65 -11.67 -5.67
N GLY A 65 -27.15 -10.61 -6.32
CA GLY A 65 -27.75 -10.06 -7.53
C GLY A 65 -27.72 -11.02 -8.72
N THR A 66 -26.58 -11.68 -8.97
CA THR A 66 -26.46 -12.72 -10.00
C THR A 66 -27.37 -13.90 -9.70
N ALA A 67 -27.43 -14.37 -8.45
CA ALA A 67 -28.34 -15.46 -8.07
C ALA A 67 -29.82 -15.11 -8.33
N ALA A 68 -30.25 -13.92 -7.91
CA ALA A 68 -31.62 -13.45 -8.15
C ALA A 68 -31.93 -13.36 -9.66
N CYS A 69 -31.00 -12.85 -10.47
CA CYS A 69 -31.13 -12.80 -11.92
C CYS A 69 -31.23 -14.20 -12.56
N MET A 70 -30.32 -15.12 -12.19
CA MET A 70 -30.33 -16.50 -12.67
C MET A 70 -31.65 -17.21 -12.34
N HIS A 71 -32.16 -17.02 -11.12
CA HIS A 71 -33.45 -17.57 -10.70
C HIS A 71 -34.62 -16.98 -11.49
N ALA A 72 -34.59 -15.67 -11.79
CA ALA A 72 -35.60 -15.02 -12.63
C ALA A 72 -35.61 -15.56 -14.08
N HIS A 73 -34.47 -16.05 -14.58
CA HIS A 73 -34.36 -16.78 -15.85
C HIS A 73 -34.65 -18.29 -15.74
N GLY A 74 -35.25 -18.73 -14.63
CA GLY A 74 -35.66 -20.12 -14.42
C GLY A 74 -34.51 -21.07 -14.05
N ARG A 75 -33.31 -20.56 -13.74
CA ARG A 75 -32.15 -21.37 -13.31
C ARG A 75 -32.14 -21.59 -11.81
N THR A 76 -33.20 -22.16 -11.26
CA THR A 76 -33.38 -22.32 -9.80
C THR A 76 -32.34 -23.23 -9.13
N ALA A 77 -31.63 -24.05 -9.91
CA ALA A 77 -30.51 -24.85 -9.43
C ALA A 77 -29.22 -24.05 -9.23
N TYR A 78 -29.11 -22.83 -9.80
CA TYR A 78 -27.95 -21.97 -9.62
C TYR A 78 -27.77 -21.62 -8.14
N ARG A 79 -26.53 -21.80 -7.65
CA ARG A 79 -26.13 -21.45 -6.29
C ARG A 79 -25.03 -20.38 -6.36
N PRO A 80 -25.15 -19.28 -5.59
CA PRO A 80 -24.04 -18.35 -5.46
C PRO A 80 -22.82 -19.06 -4.85
N VAL A 81 -21.63 -18.57 -5.18
CA VAL A 81 -20.40 -19.03 -4.53
C VAL A 81 -20.50 -18.72 -3.04
N PRO A 82 -20.17 -19.63 -2.12
CA PRO A 82 -20.18 -19.34 -0.69
C PRO A 82 -19.30 -18.13 -0.35
N TYR A 83 -19.78 -17.25 0.53
CA TYR A 83 -18.98 -16.12 1.00
C TYR A 83 -17.76 -16.60 1.80
N ASP A 84 -16.56 -16.22 1.36
CA ASP A 84 -15.33 -16.32 2.14
C ASP A 84 -14.54 -15.01 2.00
N GLY A 85 -14.37 -14.27 3.10
CA GLY A 85 -13.78 -12.93 3.01
C GLY A 85 -12.29 -12.96 2.67
N TRP A 86 -11.87 -12.17 1.68
CA TRP A 86 -10.46 -11.85 1.40
C TRP A 86 -9.79 -11.32 2.66
N TYR A 87 -10.43 -10.37 3.32
CA TYR A 87 -9.93 -9.68 4.51
C TYR A 87 -10.23 -10.42 5.82
N ARG A 88 -10.74 -11.66 5.76
CA ARG A 88 -11.10 -12.46 6.96
C ARG A 88 -9.96 -12.48 7.99
N ASP A 89 -8.74 -12.77 7.54
CA ASP A 89 -7.59 -13.00 8.43
C ASP A 89 -6.69 -11.75 8.59
N PHE A 90 -7.08 -10.59 8.05
CA PHE A 90 -6.30 -9.36 8.08
C PHE A 90 -6.49 -8.60 9.41
N THR A 91 -5.48 -7.87 9.83
CA THR A 91 -5.56 -6.87 10.91
C THR A 91 -5.09 -5.53 10.39
N ASP A 92 -5.34 -4.43 11.10
CA ASP A 92 -4.83 -3.11 10.69
C ASP A 92 -3.29 -3.08 10.60
N ALA A 93 -2.60 -3.94 11.36
CA ALA A 93 -1.14 -4.09 11.25
C ALA A 93 -0.68 -4.80 9.96
N ASP A 94 -1.61 -5.38 9.20
CA ASP A 94 -1.39 -5.96 7.88
C ASP A 94 -1.72 -4.95 6.76
N LEU A 95 -2.29 -3.80 7.11
CA LEU A 95 -2.64 -2.71 6.23
C LEU A 95 -1.61 -1.59 6.35
N GLY A 96 -1.49 -0.75 5.32
CA GLY A 96 -0.50 0.32 5.28
C GLY A 96 -0.19 0.74 3.85
N TYR A 97 0.73 1.68 3.67
CA TYR A 97 1.12 2.10 2.33
C TYR A 97 1.96 1.01 1.64
N GLY A 98 1.63 0.74 0.38
CA GLY A 98 2.34 -0.23 -0.45
C GLY A 98 1.91 -1.68 -0.22
N ASN A 99 2.33 -2.57 -1.12
CA ASN A 99 2.05 -4.01 -1.04
C ASN A 99 3.24 -4.80 -0.45
N GLY A 100 4.31 -4.11 -0.06
CA GLY A 100 5.57 -4.70 0.37
C GLY A 100 6.51 -4.98 -0.79
N TYR A 101 6.28 -4.38 -1.96
CA TYR A 101 7.07 -4.59 -3.17
C TYR A 101 7.58 -3.26 -3.74
N GLY A 102 8.89 -3.05 -3.62
CA GLY A 102 9.68 -2.33 -4.63
C GLY A 102 9.58 -0.80 -4.70
N SER A 103 8.60 -0.15 -4.07
CA SER A 103 8.66 1.32 -3.93
C SER A 103 9.61 1.69 -2.79
N VAL A 104 10.29 2.84 -2.87
CA VAL A 104 11.15 3.33 -1.77
C VAL A 104 10.35 3.73 -0.53
N LEU A 105 9.03 3.82 -0.63
CA LEU A 105 8.10 4.23 0.43
C LEU A 105 7.37 3.05 1.08
N ASP A 106 7.36 1.89 0.44
CA ASP A 106 6.72 0.67 0.95
C ASP A 106 7.29 0.29 2.32
N SER A 107 6.41 0.00 3.27
CA SER A 107 6.81 -0.34 4.64
C SER A 107 7.83 -1.48 4.67
N LEU A 108 8.89 -1.31 5.47
CA LEU A 108 9.87 -2.35 5.74
C LEU A 108 9.42 -3.29 6.89
N GLY A 109 8.30 -2.98 7.55
CA GLY A 109 7.77 -3.76 8.65
C GLY A 109 7.06 -5.03 8.17
N GLY A 110 7.40 -6.19 8.74
CA GLY A 110 6.73 -7.45 8.43
C GLY A 110 7.04 -7.94 7.00
N PRO A 111 8.25 -8.47 6.75
CA PRO A 111 8.81 -8.73 5.40
C PRO A 111 7.80 -9.44 4.49
N GLY A 112 7.21 -8.67 3.56
CA GLY A 112 6.21 -9.16 2.60
C GLY A 112 4.97 -9.81 3.21
N ARG A 113 4.68 -9.60 4.50
CA ARG A 113 3.54 -10.21 5.19
C ARG A 113 2.22 -9.89 4.50
N ARG A 114 2.03 -8.62 4.07
CA ARG A 114 0.85 -8.21 3.31
C ARG A 114 0.77 -8.93 1.96
N TYR A 115 1.88 -8.98 1.22
CA TYR A 115 1.97 -9.75 -0.03
C TYR A 115 1.56 -11.20 0.18
N LEU A 116 2.17 -11.90 1.15
CA LEU A 116 1.85 -13.30 1.45
C LEU A 116 0.39 -13.50 1.88
N ARG A 117 -0.22 -12.52 2.56
CA ARG A 117 -1.65 -12.57 2.90
C ARG A 117 -2.53 -12.38 1.67
N ASN A 118 -2.16 -11.49 0.75
CA ASN A 118 -2.87 -11.33 -0.52
C ASN A 118 -2.78 -12.62 -1.34
N GLU A 119 -1.59 -13.23 -1.44
CA GLU A 119 -1.40 -14.51 -2.12
C GLU A 119 -2.22 -15.64 -1.48
N ALA A 120 -2.23 -15.73 -0.15
CA ALA A 120 -3.02 -16.73 0.57
C ALA A 120 -4.54 -16.49 0.41
N ALA A 121 -4.99 -15.24 0.34
CA ALA A 121 -6.37 -14.90 0.06
C ALA A 121 -6.75 -15.27 -1.38
N GLN A 122 -5.89 -14.93 -2.35
CA GLN A 122 -6.08 -15.27 -3.75
C GLN A 122 -6.14 -16.79 -3.97
N ALA A 123 -5.18 -17.54 -3.44
CA ALA A 123 -5.14 -19.00 -3.54
C ALA A 123 -6.36 -19.67 -2.90
N ARG A 124 -6.96 -19.05 -1.89
CA ARG A 124 -8.19 -19.54 -1.24
C ARG A 124 -9.44 -19.29 -2.08
N LEU A 125 -9.47 -18.19 -2.84
CA LEU A 125 -10.66 -17.71 -3.56
C LEU A 125 -10.68 -18.04 -5.06
N LEU A 126 -9.53 -18.36 -5.66
CA LEU A 126 -9.42 -18.83 -7.04
C LEU A 126 -9.89 -20.27 -7.35
N PRO A 127 -9.98 -21.24 -6.42
CA PRO A 127 -10.29 -22.64 -6.77
C PRO A 127 -11.71 -22.91 -7.30
N ASP A 128 -12.63 -21.94 -7.26
CA ASP A 128 -14.03 -22.17 -7.62
C ASP A 128 -14.27 -21.92 -9.12
N GLU A 129 -13.91 -22.89 -9.96
CA GLU A 129 -14.59 -23.05 -11.24
C GLU A 129 -16.08 -23.24 -10.93
N ARG A 130 -16.90 -22.24 -11.27
CA ARG A 130 -18.34 -22.36 -11.10
C ARG A 130 -18.83 -23.52 -11.96
N ASP A 131 -19.43 -24.52 -11.32
CA ASP A 131 -20.09 -25.63 -12.01
C ASP A 131 -21.38 -25.13 -12.66
N LEU A 132 -21.22 -24.46 -13.81
CA LEU A 132 -22.28 -23.97 -14.66
C LEU A 132 -22.51 -24.97 -15.79
N ALA A 133 -23.76 -25.38 -15.97
CA ALA A 133 -24.11 -26.14 -17.15
C ALA A 133 -23.84 -25.30 -18.41
N PRO A 134 -23.35 -25.87 -19.52
CA PRO A 134 -22.98 -25.11 -20.72
C PRO A 134 -24.10 -24.20 -21.25
N GLN A 135 -25.36 -24.63 -21.14
CA GLN A 135 -26.54 -23.86 -21.56
C GLN A 135 -26.89 -22.66 -20.65
N ASP A 136 -26.22 -22.53 -19.50
CA ASP A 136 -26.46 -21.47 -18.52
C ASP A 136 -25.41 -20.35 -18.61
N VAL A 137 -24.32 -20.58 -19.34
CA VAL A 137 -23.18 -19.65 -19.45
C VAL A 137 -23.62 -18.28 -19.99
N ASP A 138 -24.44 -18.24 -21.04
CA ASP A 138 -24.89 -16.96 -21.63
C ASP A 138 -25.79 -16.17 -20.67
N VAL A 139 -26.65 -16.88 -19.93
CA VAL A 139 -27.53 -16.25 -18.93
C VAL A 139 -26.70 -15.74 -17.76
N TYR A 140 -25.76 -16.53 -17.27
CA TYR A 140 -24.83 -16.13 -16.22
C TYR A 140 -24.01 -14.90 -16.61
N ASN A 141 -23.46 -14.89 -17.84
CA ASN A 141 -22.71 -13.75 -18.35
C ASN A 141 -23.60 -12.50 -18.42
N ALA A 142 -24.84 -12.62 -18.92
CA ALA A 142 -25.78 -11.51 -18.91
C ALA A 142 -26.11 -11.03 -17.48
N CYS A 143 -26.27 -11.94 -16.51
CA CYS A 143 -26.56 -11.63 -15.12
C CYS A 143 -25.36 -11.05 -14.34
N THR A 144 -24.12 -11.23 -14.82
CA THR A 144 -22.91 -10.68 -14.21
C THR A 144 -22.39 -9.43 -14.91
N ALA A 145 -22.80 -9.17 -16.14
CA ALA A 145 -22.37 -8.00 -16.93
C ALA A 145 -22.59 -6.65 -16.20
N PRO A 146 -23.71 -6.42 -15.47
CA PRO A 146 -23.90 -5.17 -14.71
C PRO A 146 -22.86 -4.93 -13.62
N TYR A 147 -22.17 -5.99 -13.17
CA TYR A 147 -21.11 -5.94 -12.16
C TYR A 147 -19.71 -6.00 -12.79
N GLY A 148 -19.61 -5.94 -14.12
CA GLY A 148 -18.34 -5.94 -14.85
C GLY A 148 -17.56 -7.25 -14.76
N HIS A 149 -18.23 -8.37 -14.43
CA HIS A 149 -17.60 -9.67 -14.16
C HIS A 149 -16.52 -9.62 -13.07
N ARG A 150 -16.54 -8.59 -12.21
CA ARG A 150 -15.59 -8.45 -11.11
C ARG A 150 -15.90 -9.48 -10.03
N PRO A 151 -14.89 -10.13 -9.43
CA PRO A 151 -15.14 -10.93 -8.24
C PRO A 151 -15.59 -10.03 -7.09
N TYR A 152 -16.38 -10.56 -6.15
CA TYR A 152 -16.95 -9.73 -5.08
C TYR A 152 -15.91 -9.07 -4.17
N TRP A 153 -14.73 -9.69 -4.01
CA TRP A 153 -13.62 -9.14 -3.23
C TRP A 153 -12.93 -7.95 -3.91
N ASP A 154 -13.23 -7.70 -5.19
CA ASP A 154 -12.83 -6.49 -5.93
C ASP A 154 -13.95 -5.44 -5.84
N PHE A 155 -14.01 -4.75 -4.70
CA PHE A 155 -15.02 -3.72 -4.42
C PHE A 155 -14.44 -2.31 -4.48
N ASP A 156 -15.29 -1.34 -4.84
CA ASP A 156 -14.93 0.08 -4.85
C ASP A 156 -15.18 0.70 -3.47
N GLY A 157 -14.13 0.73 -2.65
CA GLY A 157 -14.14 1.52 -1.42
C GLY A 157 -13.97 3.02 -1.70
N PRO A 158 -14.26 3.90 -0.72
CA PRO A 158 -13.80 5.28 -0.73
C PRO A 158 -12.29 5.32 -0.95
N THR A 159 -11.84 6.16 -1.89
CA THR A 159 -10.42 6.33 -2.19
C THR A 159 -10.06 7.80 -2.24
N MET A 160 -8.78 8.06 -2.01
CA MET A 160 -8.15 9.35 -2.21
C MET A 160 -6.71 9.08 -2.67
N SER A 161 -6.23 9.82 -3.66
CA SER A 161 -4.84 9.68 -4.09
C SER A 161 -3.88 10.31 -3.08
N LEU A 162 -2.70 9.70 -2.93
CA LEU A 162 -1.57 10.25 -2.19
C LEU A 162 -0.49 10.79 -3.14
N ASP A 163 -0.75 10.88 -4.45
CA ASP A 163 0.30 11.16 -5.44
C ASP A 163 0.96 12.53 -5.22
N ASP A 164 0.21 13.55 -4.83
CA ASP A 164 0.76 14.89 -4.56
C ASP A 164 1.58 14.94 -3.25
N LEU A 165 1.39 13.98 -2.34
CA LEU A 165 2.23 13.77 -1.17
C LEU A 165 3.52 13.01 -1.53
N LEU A 166 3.39 11.92 -2.29
CA LEU A 166 4.43 10.90 -2.43
C LEU A 166 5.30 11.08 -3.67
N THR A 167 4.75 11.50 -4.81
CA THR A 167 5.52 11.72 -6.05
C THR A 167 6.72 12.65 -5.84
N PRO A 168 6.60 13.79 -5.13
CA PRO A 168 7.75 14.66 -4.95
C PRO A 168 8.68 14.22 -3.80
N VAL A 169 8.37 13.14 -3.08
CA VAL A 169 9.32 12.43 -2.20
C VAL A 169 10.12 11.41 -3.02
N GLU A 170 9.45 10.65 -3.88
CA GLU A 170 10.14 9.71 -4.78
C GLU A 170 11.08 10.44 -5.74
N ALA A 171 10.70 11.62 -6.25
CA ALA A 171 11.55 12.44 -7.10
C ALA A 171 12.66 13.20 -6.36
N ASP A 172 12.76 13.10 -5.03
CA ASP A 172 13.78 13.81 -4.25
C ASP A 172 15.19 13.28 -4.61
N PRO A 173 16.15 14.15 -4.98
CA PRO A 173 17.49 13.72 -5.38
C PRO A 173 18.22 12.89 -4.32
N VAL A 174 18.00 13.16 -3.03
CA VAL A 174 18.61 12.41 -1.93
C VAL A 174 18.04 11.00 -1.87
N VAL A 175 16.73 10.85 -2.09
CA VAL A 175 16.05 9.55 -2.16
C VAL A 175 16.55 8.75 -3.35
N GLN A 176 16.60 9.36 -4.54
CA GLN A 176 17.09 8.72 -5.76
C GLN A 176 18.55 8.29 -5.64
N GLN A 177 19.41 9.14 -5.07
CA GLN A 177 20.81 8.78 -4.82
C GLN A 177 20.94 7.60 -3.84
N ALA A 178 20.13 7.59 -2.78
CA ALA A 178 20.12 6.49 -1.81
C ALA A 178 19.54 5.18 -2.39
N ALA A 179 18.70 5.26 -3.43
CA ALA A 179 18.14 4.10 -4.14
C ALA A 179 19.11 3.50 -5.18
N ALA A 180 20.06 4.28 -5.70
CA ALA A 180 20.96 3.84 -6.77
C ALA A 180 21.69 2.49 -6.50
N PRO A 181 22.17 2.18 -5.26
CA PRO A 181 22.84 0.92 -4.98
C PRO A 181 21.91 -0.29 -4.84
N TYR A 182 20.59 -0.11 -4.81
CA TYR A 182 19.62 -1.15 -4.45
C TYR A 182 19.77 -2.41 -5.32
N SER A 183 19.84 -2.24 -6.65
CA SER A 183 19.97 -3.36 -7.60
C SER A 183 21.26 -4.14 -7.43
N ALA A 184 22.39 -3.45 -7.32
CA ALA A 184 23.67 -4.08 -7.04
C ALA A 184 23.66 -4.81 -5.69
N CYS A 185 23.04 -4.24 -4.65
CA CYS A 185 22.89 -4.90 -3.36
C CYS A 185 22.11 -6.22 -3.45
N MET A 186 20.94 -6.21 -4.13
CA MET A 186 20.12 -7.41 -4.31
C MET A 186 20.88 -8.51 -5.07
N HIS A 187 21.59 -8.14 -6.12
CA HIS A 187 22.35 -9.06 -6.95
C HIS A 187 23.62 -9.57 -6.24
N ASP A 188 24.51 -8.67 -5.84
CA ASP A 188 25.86 -9.02 -5.36
C ASP A 188 25.83 -9.73 -4.01
N ARG A 189 24.87 -9.41 -3.14
CA ARG A 189 24.80 -9.96 -1.77
C ARG A 189 23.86 -11.14 -1.63
N PHE A 190 22.76 -11.15 -2.38
CA PHE A 190 21.68 -12.12 -2.22
C PHE A 190 21.42 -12.95 -3.49
N GLY A 191 22.08 -12.64 -4.61
CA GLY A 191 21.90 -13.35 -5.88
C GLY A 191 20.55 -13.11 -6.54
N TYR A 192 19.82 -12.04 -6.17
CA TYR A 192 18.51 -11.73 -6.72
C TYR A 192 18.60 -10.66 -7.81
N THR A 193 18.03 -10.93 -8.99
CA THR A 193 17.92 -9.97 -10.09
C THR A 193 16.58 -9.22 -10.00
N ILE A 194 16.61 -7.89 -9.97
CA ILE A 194 15.39 -7.06 -9.97
C ILE A 194 14.80 -7.03 -11.38
N GLY A 195 13.51 -7.31 -11.52
CA GLY A 195 12.78 -7.22 -12.78
C GLY A 195 12.48 -8.57 -13.44
N GLU A 196 13.05 -9.66 -12.93
CA GLU A 196 12.46 -10.98 -13.13
C GLU A 196 11.12 -10.97 -12.39
N ARG A 197 10.02 -11.00 -13.14
CA ARG A 197 8.69 -11.10 -12.54
C ARG A 197 8.70 -12.28 -11.57
N PRO A 198 8.07 -12.15 -10.39
CA PRO A 198 7.74 -13.30 -9.60
C PRO A 198 6.61 -14.03 -10.35
N ASP A 199 6.96 -14.76 -11.40
CA ASP A 199 6.06 -15.75 -12.03
C ASP A 199 5.83 -16.95 -11.09
N ASP A 200 6.33 -16.85 -9.86
CA ASP A 200 6.46 -17.92 -8.90
C ASP A 200 5.45 -17.75 -7.74
N LEU A 201 4.18 -17.93 -8.08
CA LEU A 201 3.16 -18.43 -7.14
C LEU A 201 3.54 -19.82 -6.56
N LEU A 202 4.67 -20.41 -7.02
CA LEU A 202 5.13 -21.76 -6.73
C LEU A 202 6.37 -21.82 -5.82
N TYR A 203 6.93 -20.69 -5.35
CA TYR A 203 8.01 -20.77 -4.38
C TYR A 203 7.52 -21.17 -2.99
N PRO A 204 8.28 -22.00 -2.26
CA PRO A 204 8.03 -22.23 -0.83
C PRO A 204 8.01 -20.89 -0.09
N LYS A 205 7.09 -20.70 0.87
CA LYS A 205 6.99 -19.48 1.70
C LYS A 205 8.35 -19.00 2.25
N SER A 206 9.22 -19.94 2.65
CA SER A 206 10.57 -19.64 3.14
C SER A 206 11.48 -18.94 2.13
N SER A 207 11.30 -19.18 0.83
CA SER A 207 11.99 -18.46 -0.25
C SER A 207 11.50 -17.01 -0.34
N MET A 208 10.20 -16.77 -0.15
CA MET A 208 9.63 -15.43 -0.17
C MET A 208 10.04 -14.60 1.06
N ASP A 209 10.00 -15.19 2.26
CA ASP A 209 10.44 -14.51 3.49
C ASP A 209 11.91 -14.04 3.37
N ALA A 210 12.78 -14.87 2.79
CA ALA A 210 14.19 -14.52 2.56
C ALA A 210 14.35 -13.40 1.52
N LYS A 211 13.59 -13.43 0.42
CA LYS A 211 13.59 -12.37 -0.60
C LYS A 211 13.13 -11.03 -0.02
N PHE A 212 12.07 -11.01 0.78
CA PHE A 212 11.60 -9.77 1.42
C PHE A 212 12.56 -9.25 2.49
N ALA A 213 13.25 -10.14 3.22
CA ALA A 213 14.30 -9.72 4.14
C ALA A 213 15.47 -9.06 3.38
N ALA A 214 15.89 -9.64 2.24
CA ALA A 214 16.92 -9.06 1.38
C ALA A 214 16.49 -7.70 0.80
N ASP A 215 15.26 -7.58 0.28
CA ASP A 215 14.69 -6.30 -0.17
C ASP A 215 14.74 -5.26 0.95
N ALA A 216 14.23 -5.59 2.13
CA ALA A 216 14.19 -4.66 3.26
C ALA A 216 15.60 -4.23 3.73
N GLU A 217 16.59 -5.10 3.60
CA GLU A 217 17.98 -4.75 3.87
C GLU A 217 18.56 -3.80 2.82
N CYS A 218 18.45 -4.17 1.54
CA CYS A 218 19.02 -3.41 0.43
C CYS A 218 18.33 -2.06 0.19
N ARG A 219 17.02 -1.97 0.47
CA ARG A 219 16.20 -0.76 0.29
C ARG A 219 16.27 0.21 1.47
N ARG A 220 16.81 -0.23 2.62
CA ARG A 220 16.86 0.55 3.87
C ARG A 220 17.43 1.97 3.72
N PRO A 221 18.52 2.22 2.97
CA PRO A 221 19.05 3.57 2.79
C PRO A 221 18.04 4.49 2.07
N ALA A 222 17.46 4.01 0.97
CA ALA A 222 16.46 4.74 0.20
C ALA A 222 15.19 5.00 1.01
N TYR A 223 14.70 3.98 1.71
CA TYR A 223 13.53 4.08 2.59
C TYR A 223 13.75 5.11 3.71
N THR A 224 14.93 5.10 4.33
CA THR A 224 15.28 6.07 5.37
C THR A 224 15.27 7.49 4.80
N ALA A 225 15.89 7.72 3.65
CA ALA A 225 15.86 9.02 2.98
C ALA A 225 14.42 9.45 2.66
N ALA A 226 13.59 8.52 2.17
CA ALA A 226 12.20 8.79 1.80
C ALA A 226 11.35 9.19 3.02
N MET A 227 11.46 8.47 4.15
CA MET A 227 10.74 8.84 5.38
C MET A 227 11.18 10.19 5.93
N LEU A 228 12.46 10.56 5.78
CA LEU A 228 12.94 11.88 6.20
C LEU A 228 12.41 13.00 5.28
N ALA A 229 12.38 12.77 3.97
CA ALA A 229 11.82 13.71 3.00
C ALA A 229 10.29 13.85 3.12
N LEU A 230 9.60 12.78 3.53
CA LEU A 230 8.16 12.73 3.75
C LEU A 230 7.74 13.44 5.05
N ALA A 231 8.52 13.31 6.13
CA ALA A 231 8.18 13.81 7.46
C ALA A 231 7.63 15.26 7.50
N PRO A 232 8.27 16.27 6.86
CA PRO A 232 7.76 17.64 6.89
C PRO A 232 6.53 17.88 6.00
N ARG A 233 6.14 16.90 5.17
CA ARG A 233 5.08 17.05 4.15
C ARG A 233 3.72 16.53 4.60
N ILE A 234 3.69 15.56 5.51
CA ILE A 234 2.42 14.92 5.92
C ILE A 234 1.47 15.94 6.57
N THR A 235 1.92 16.72 7.57
CA THR A 235 1.03 17.66 8.26
C THR A 235 0.43 18.73 7.33
N PRO A 236 1.22 19.44 6.50
CA PRO A 236 0.65 20.40 5.56
C PRO A 236 -0.32 19.75 4.57
N TRP A 237 -0.04 18.52 4.14
CA TRP A 237 -0.92 17.77 3.25
C TRP A 237 -2.26 17.45 3.91
N GLU A 238 -2.24 16.85 5.11
CA GLU A 238 -3.46 16.53 5.88
C GLU A 238 -4.33 17.77 6.13
N GLN A 239 -3.69 18.93 6.38
CA GLN A 239 -4.39 20.20 6.57
C GLN A 239 -5.10 20.67 5.31
N ARG A 240 -4.44 20.57 4.14
CA ARG A 240 -5.05 20.94 2.84
C ARG A 240 -6.21 20.03 2.47
N HIS A 241 -6.11 18.75 2.78
CA HIS A 241 -7.10 17.72 2.40
C HIS A 241 -8.07 17.35 3.53
N ARG A 242 -8.15 18.16 4.59
CA ARG A 242 -8.95 17.84 5.78
C ARG A 242 -10.42 17.54 5.47
N ALA A 243 -11.02 18.29 4.55
CA ALA A 243 -12.41 18.10 4.15
C ALA A 243 -12.61 16.78 3.39
N GLU A 244 -11.69 16.44 2.47
CA GLU A 244 -11.71 15.20 1.69
C GLU A 244 -11.52 13.99 2.60
N LEU A 245 -10.54 14.03 3.52
CA LEU A 245 -10.33 12.99 4.53
C LEU A 245 -11.60 12.77 5.37
N SER A 246 -12.25 13.86 5.81
CA SER A 246 -13.51 13.75 6.56
C SER A 246 -14.63 13.09 5.74
N ALA A 247 -14.73 13.43 4.44
CA ALA A 247 -15.72 12.84 3.54
C ALA A 247 -15.47 11.35 3.31
N VAL A 248 -14.22 10.94 3.09
CA VAL A 248 -13.82 9.54 2.98
C VAL A 248 -14.20 8.75 4.25
N ARG A 249 -13.89 9.28 5.44
CA ARG A 249 -14.28 8.65 6.70
C ARG A 249 -15.80 8.56 6.88
N GLN A 250 -16.57 9.53 6.38
CA GLN A 250 -18.03 9.45 6.41
C GLN A 250 -18.56 8.35 5.50
N GLN A 251 -18.00 8.19 4.30
CA GLN A 251 -18.38 7.13 3.37
C GLN A 251 -18.07 5.74 3.96
N TRP A 252 -16.92 5.56 4.62
CA TRP A 252 -16.61 4.31 5.31
C TRP A 252 -17.62 3.97 6.42
N ARG A 253 -17.99 4.95 7.25
CA ARG A 253 -19.03 4.76 8.26
C ARG A 253 -20.37 4.36 7.66
N GLN A 254 -20.73 4.95 6.51
CA GLN A 254 -21.97 4.62 5.81
C GLN A 254 -21.94 3.17 5.30
N LEU A 255 -20.84 2.73 4.69
CA LEU A 255 -20.67 1.34 4.24
C LEU A 255 -20.79 0.35 5.39
N VAL A 256 -20.15 0.62 6.53
CA VAL A 256 -20.29 -0.23 7.73
C VAL A 256 -21.75 -0.28 8.20
N ALA A 257 -22.43 0.87 8.24
CA ALA A 257 -23.84 0.94 8.64
C ALA A 257 -24.77 0.19 7.68
N ASP A 258 -24.50 0.22 6.37
CA ASP A 258 -25.27 -0.50 5.37
C ASP A 258 -25.02 -2.00 5.44
N ALA A 259 -23.76 -2.43 5.62
CA ALA A 259 -23.42 -3.84 5.80
C ALA A 259 -24.11 -4.44 7.04
N ALA A 260 -24.22 -3.67 8.12
CA ALA A 260 -24.89 -4.09 9.35
C ALA A 260 -26.41 -4.34 9.18
N ARG A 261 -27.02 -3.86 8.09
CA ARG A 261 -28.45 -4.10 7.76
C ARG A 261 -28.67 -5.35 6.90
N LEU A 262 -27.60 -5.97 6.40
CA LEU A 262 -27.71 -7.20 5.63
C LEU A 262 -28.25 -8.35 6.50
N PRO A 263 -28.95 -9.32 5.91
CA PRO A 263 -29.31 -10.56 6.60
C PRO A 263 -28.06 -11.26 7.16
N ARG A 264 -28.19 -11.82 8.37
CA ARG A 264 -27.12 -12.61 9.01
C ARG A 264 -27.08 -14.03 8.47
#